data_AF-A0A957EYG6-F1
#
_entry.id   AF-A0A957EYG6-F1
#
_cell.length_a   1.000
_cell.length_b   1.000
_cell.length_c   1.000
_cell.angle_alpha   90.00
_cell.angle_beta   90.00
_cell.angle_gamma   90.00
#
_symmetry.space_group_name_H-M   'P 1'
#
loop_
_entity.id
_entity.type
_entity.pdbx_description
1 polymer ?
#
loop_
_entity_poly.entity_id
_entity_poly.type
_entity_poly.pdbx_seq_one_letter_code
_entity_poly.pdbx_strand_id
1 'polypeptide(L)'
;VELVREVMLRHDDADTKIYITEFGWNDHPRWTMAVRPGQRIQNTLDALTYAEENWPYVEMIAIWAFRFPAPTKSFMDYYTLVTPEFVAKPIYTELQEFTGNE
;
A
#
# COMPACT_ATOMS: atom_id res chain seq x y z
N VAL A 1 4.72 -2.56 11.78
CA VAL A 1 3.44 -2.67 12.51
C VAL A 1 3.63 -3.36 13.85
N GLU A 2 4.26 -4.53 13.88
CA GLU A 2 4.51 -5.31 15.11
C GLU A 2 5.18 -4.52 16.25
N LEU A 3 6.20 -3.70 15.96
CA LEU A 3 6.83 -2.86 16.99
C LEU A 3 5.85 -1.84 17.61
N VAL A 4 4.94 -1.28 16.81
CA VAL A 4 3.89 -0.38 17.34
C VAL A 4 2.94 -1.18 18.22
N ARG A 5 2.55 -2.38 17.78
CA ARG A 5 1.72 -3.28 18.59
C ARG A 5 2.39 -3.67 19.90
N GLU A 6 3.70 -3.95 19.90
CA GLU A 6 4.45 -4.23 21.13
C GLU A 6 4.40 -3.06 22.11
N VAL A 7 4.56 -1.83 21.62
CA VAL A 7 4.44 -0.63 22.47
C VAL A 7 3.03 -0.53 23.06
N MET A 8 1.99 -0.70 22.24
CA MET A 8 0.60 -0.68 22.71
C MET A 8 0.37 -1.70 23.84
N LEU A 9 0.84 -2.94 23.66
CA LEU A 9 0.70 -4.00 24.66
C LEU A 9 1.46 -3.71 25.95
N ARG A 10 2.63 -3.07 25.89
CA ARG A 10 3.39 -2.65 27.09
C ARG A 10 2.71 -1.53 27.89
N HIS A 11 1.73 -0.87 27.28
CA HIS A 11 0.96 0.23 27.87
C HIS A 11 -0.52 -0.12 28.05
N ASP A 12 -0.85 -1.41 28.16
CA ASP A 12 -2.21 -1.93 28.38
C ASP A 12 -3.23 -1.53 27.28
N ASP A 13 -2.75 -1.23 26.07
CA ASP A 13 -3.56 -0.80 24.93
C ASP A 13 -3.80 -1.94 23.94
N ALA A 14 -4.35 -3.06 24.43
CA ALA A 14 -4.58 -4.23 23.59
C ALA A 14 -5.78 -4.07 22.63
N ASP A 15 -6.73 -3.21 22.98
CA ASP A 15 -8.04 -3.13 22.30
C ASP A 15 -8.07 -2.09 21.17
N THR A 16 -7.17 -1.11 21.18
CA THR A 16 -7.09 -0.13 20.10
C THR A 16 -6.66 -0.82 18.80
N LYS A 17 -7.42 -0.57 17.73
CA LYS A 17 -7.14 -1.07 16.39
C LYS A 17 -6.11 -0.19 15.66
N ILE A 18 -5.30 -0.82 14.81
CA ILE A 18 -4.35 -0.12 13.95
C ILE A 18 -4.97 0.13 12.57
N TYR A 19 -4.77 1.33 12.04
CA TYR A 19 -5.19 1.73 10.70
C TYR A 19 -3.94 2.13 9.92
N ILE A 20 -3.66 1.45 8.80
CA ILE A 20 -2.55 1.82 7.91
C ILE A 20 -3.13 2.70 6.82
N THR A 21 -2.92 4.01 6.92
CA THR A 21 -3.61 4.99 6.05
C THR A 21 -2.89 5.26 4.73
N GLU A 22 -1.60 4.95 4.63
CA GLU A 22 -0.77 5.29 3.47
C GLU A 22 0.20 4.14 3.14
N PHE A 23 -0.34 3.06 2.59
CA PHE A 23 0.42 1.86 2.23
C PHE A 23 0.85 1.88 0.77
N GLY A 24 2.10 1.51 0.49
CA GLY A 24 2.55 1.25 -0.88
C GLY A 24 4.06 1.35 -1.07
N TRP A 25 4.51 0.87 -2.23
CA TRP A 25 5.88 1.00 -2.70
C TRP A 25 5.94 1.97 -3.88
N ASN A 26 7.09 2.61 -4.05
CA ASN A 26 7.37 3.47 -5.19
C ASN A 26 8.25 2.74 -6.21
N ASP A 27 7.98 2.93 -7.49
CA ASP A 27 8.75 2.37 -8.60
C ASP A 27 9.37 3.44 -9.52
N HIS A 28 9.49 4.69 -9.04
CA HIS A 28 10.12 5.78 -9.80
C HIS A 28 11.63 5.55 -9.94
N PRO A 29 12.21 5.55 -11.16
CA PRO A 29 13.61 5.19 -11.38
C PRO A 29 14.63 6.17 -10.76
N ARG A 30 14.18 7.37 -10.37
CA ARG A 30 15.00 8.38 -9.68
C ARG A 30 14.76 8.48 -8.18
N TRP A 31 13.91 7.62 -7.60
CA TRP A 31 13.70 7.58 -6.16
C TRP A 31 14.63 6.54 -5.54
N THR A 32 15.46 6.96 -4.57
CA THR A 32 16.54 6.12 -4.02
C THR A 32 16.04 4.87 -3.32
N MET A 33 14.81 4.90 -2.79
CA MET A 33 14.17 3.77 -2.12
C MET A 33 13.15 3.05 -3.03
N ALA A 34 13.22 3.27 -4.34
CA ALA A 34 12.30 2.62 -5.28
C ALA A 34 12.64 1.14 -5.50
N VAL A 35 11.60 0.39 -5.83
CA VAL A 35 11.69 -0.99 -6.33
C VAL A 35 11.40 -1.03 -7.83
N ARG A 36 11.56 -2.20 -8.46
CA ARG A 36 11.15 -2.38 -9.87
C ARG A 36 9.62 -2.41 -9.98
N PRO A 37 9.02 -2.01 -11.12
CA PRO A 37 7.56 -2.01 -11.29
C PRO A 37 6.89 -3.35 -10.94
N GLY A 38 7.42 -4.48 -11.42
CA GLY A 38 6.90 -5.81 -11.05
C GLY A 38 7.07 -6.15 -9.56
N GLN A 39 8.17 -5.69 -8.95
CA GLN A 39 8.39 -5.89 -7.51
C GLN A 39 7.43 -5.07 -6.66
N ARG A 40 7.03 -3.88 -7.12
CA ARG A 40 6.02 -3.06 -6.46
C ARG A 40 4.70 -3.83 -6.35
N ILE A 41 4.28 -4.50 -7.42
CA ILE A 41 3.07 -5.33 -7.44
C ILE A 41 3.23 -6.48 -6.44
N GLN A 42 4.27 -7.29 -6.59
CA GLN A 42 4.53 -8.45 -5.74
C GLN A 42 4.56 -8.07 -4.25
N ASN A 43 5.35 -7.05 -3.89
CA ASN A 43 5.42 -6.57 -2.51
C ASN A 43 4.07 -6.13 -1.96
N THR A 44 3.24 -5.49 -2.79
CA THR A 44 1.92 -5.02 -2.38
C THR A 44 1.02 -6.21 -2.05
N LEU A 45 0.93 -7.20 -2.94
CA LEU A 45 0.09 -8.37 -2.73
C LEU A 45 0.59 -9.22 -1.55
N ASP A 46 1.89 -9.50 -1.50
CA ASP A 46 2.49 -10.30 -0.41
C ASP A 46 2.25 -9.66 0.96
N ALA A 47 2.37 -8.34 1.06
CA ALA A 47 2.16 -7.66 2.32
C ALA A 47 0.67 -7.56 2.72
N LEU A 48 -0.27 -7.54 1.76
CA LEU A 48 -1.70 -7.67 2.05
C LEU A 48 -2.02 -9.06 2.60
N THR A 49 -1.54 -10.12 1.94
CA THR A 49 -1.67 -11.51 2.43
C THR A 49 -1.03 -11.67 3.81
N TYR A 50 0.19 -11.15 3.99
CA TYR A 50 0.89 -11.22 5.26
C TYR A 50 0.11 -10.51 6.38
N ALA A 51 -0.45 -9.33 6.09
CA ALA A 51 -1.23 -8.58 7.06
C ALA A 51 -2.51 -9.32 7.48
N GLU A 52 -3.22 -9.91 6.52
CA GLU A 52 -4.41 -10.72 6.77
C GLU A 52 -4.09 -11.91 7.69
N GLU A 53 -2.98 -12.60 7.43
CA GLU A 53 -2.57 -13.79 8.20
C GLU A 53 -2.00 -13.44 9.59
N ASN A 54 -1.26 -12.33 9.72
CA ASN A 54 -0.40 -12.10 10.88
C ASN A 54 -0.82 -10.91 11.75
N TRP A 55 -1.64 -9.97 11.24
CA TRP A 55 -1.98 -8.74 11.94
C TRP A 55 -3.49 -8.61 12.22
N PRO A 56 -4.08 -9.48 13.06
CA PRO A 56 -5.52 -9.43 13.39
C PRO A 56 -5.95 -8.16 14.16
N TYR A 57 -4.99 -7.33 14.54
CA TYR A 57 -5.19 -6.04 15.21
C TYR A 57 -5.11 -4.85 14.23
N VAL A 58 -4.88 -5.08 12.94
CA VAL A 58 -5.01 -4.09 11.87
C VAL A 58 -6.43 -4.21 11.30
N GLU A 59 -7.19 -3.12 11.39
CA GLU A 59 -8.59 -3.08 10.91
C GLU A 59 -8.67 -2.70 9.43
N MET A 60 -7.72 -1.90 8.95
CA MET A 60 -7.78 -1.32 7.61
C MET A 60 -6.38 -1.02 7.07
N ILE A 61 -6.20 -1.28 5.78
CA ILE A 61 -5.05 -0.87 4.99
C ILE A 61 -5.53 -0.08 3.76
N ALA A 62 -5.14 1.19 3.67
CA ALA A 62 -5.45 2.06 2.56
C ALA A 62 -4.23 2.17 1.65
N ILE A 63 -4.39 1.73 0.39
CA ILE A 63 -3.35 1.82 -0.62
C ILE A 63 -3.26 3.26 -1.09
N TRP A 64 -2.09 3.88 -0.92
CA TRP A 64 -1.83 5.23 -1.38
C TRP A 64 -0.99 5.22 -2.66
N ALA A 65 -1.46 5.80 -3.76
CA ALA A 65 -2.68 6.60 -3.95
C ALA A 65 -3.52 6.07 -5.11
N PHE A 66 -4.83 6.33 -5.12
CA PHE A 66 -5.63 6.04 -6.33
C PHE A 66 -5.14 6.89 -7.52
N ARG A 67 -5.19 8.22 -7.41
CA ARG A 67 -4.70 9.19 -8.40
C ARG A 67 -4.43 10.56 -7.78
N PHE A 68 -3.70 11.41 -8.49
CA PHE A 68 -3.61 12.85 -8.22
C PHE A 68 -4.44 13.66 -9.22
N PRO A 69 -4.87 14.90 -8.88
CA PRO A 69 -5.67 15.74 -9.77
C PRO A 69 -4.90 16.20 -11.03
N ALA A 70 -3.57 16.24 -10.96
CA ALA A 70 -2.67 16.56 -12.08
C ALA A 70 -1.30 15.90 -11.83
N PRO A 71 -0.45 15.74 -12.87
CA PRO A 71 0.91 15.26 -12.69
C PRO A 71 1.68 16.14 -11.70
N THR A 72 2.22 15.54 -10.65
CA THR A 72 3.07 16.24 -9.68
C THR A 72 4.49 16.46 -10.23
N LYS A 73 4.85 15.77 -11.32
CA LYS A 73 6.19 15.80 -11.95
C LYS A 73 7.28 15.39 -10.97
N SER A 74 6.95 14.42 -10.12
CA SER A 74 7.76 13.94 -9.00
C SER A 74 7.63 12.41 -8.87
N PHE A 75 8.47 11.80 -8.03
CA PHE A 75 8.33 10.39 -7.66
C PHE A 75 6.94 10.08 -7.09
N MET A 76 6.22 11.08 -6.57
CA MET A 76 4.84 10.95 -6.10
C MET A 76 3.94 10.31 -7.17
N ASP A 77 4.11 10.67 -8.44
CA ASP A 77 3.31 10.13 -9.56
C ASP A 77 3.40 8.60 -9.69
N TYR A 78 4.41 7.97 -9.08
CA TYR A 78 4.62 6.52 -9.09
C TYR A 78 4.02 5.81 -7.87
N TYR A 79 3.37 6.52 -6.95
CA TYR A 79 2.49 5.87 -5.98
C TYR A 79 1.09 5.61 -6.52
N THR A 80 0.69 6.25 -7.62
CA THR A 80 -0.69 6.14 -8.10
C THR A 80 -1.00 4.76 -8.67
N LEU A 81 -2.26 4.32 -8.53
CA LEU A 81 -2.82 3.14 -9.21
C LEU A 81 -3.32 3.50 -10.62
N VAL A 82 -3.71 4.76 -10.81
CA VAL A 82 -4.30 5.26 -12.05
C VAL A 82 -3.61 6.58 -12.45
N THR A 83 -3.49 6.85 -13.75
CA THR A 83 -2.98 8.14 -14.25
C THR A 83 -4.01 9.27 -14.04
N PRO A 84 -3.62 10.56 -14.16
CA PRO A 84 -4.58 11.66 -14.10
C PRO A 84 -5.71 11.55 -15.14
N GLU A 85 -5.46 10.93 -16.28
CA GLU A 85 -6.41 10.68 -17.38
C GLU A 85 -7.23 9.39 -17.21
N PHE A 86 -7.24 8.78 -16.02
CA PHE A 86 -7.95 7.54 -15.72
C PHE A 86 -7.45 6.30 -16.47
N VAL A 87 -6.17 6.26 -16.84
CA VAL A 87 -5.55 5.04 -17.37
C VAL A 87 -5.06 4.18 -16.21
N ALA A 88 -5.58 2.95 -16.11
CA ALA A 88 -5.15 1.98 -15.12
C ALA A 88 -3.67 1.61 -15.32
N LYS A 89 -2.89 1.60 -14.24
CA LYS A 89 -1.54 1.02 -14.24
C LYS A 89 -1.64 -0.47 -13.94
N PRO A 90 -0.63 -1.29 -14.30
CA PRO A 90 -0.64 -2.73 -14.05
C PRO A 90 -1.02 -3.12 -12.61
N ILE A 91 -0.50 -2.41 -11.61
CA ILE A 91 -0.84 -2.66 -10.19
C ILE A 91 -2.34 -2.53 -9.87
N TYR A 92 -3.09 -1.67 -10.58
CA TYR A 92 -4.54 -1.54 -10.38
C TYR A 92 -5.26 -2.82 -10.81
N THR A 93 -4.91 -3.34 -11.98
CA THR A 93 -5.47 -4.59 -12.51
C THR A 93 -5.17 -5.76 -11.57
N GLU A 94 -3.91 -5.90 -11.15
CA GLU A 94 -3.48 -6.99 -10.25
C GLU A 94 -4.17 -6.92 -8.88
N LEU A 95 -4.43 -5.72 -8.36
CA LEU A 95 -5.22 -5.54 -7.12
C LEU A 95 -6.69 -5.91 -7.31
N GLN A 96 -7.26 -5.62 -8.48
CA GLN A 96 -8.64 -5.95 -8.80
C GLN A 96 -8.82 -7.48 -8.88
N GLU A 97 -7.89 -8.17 -9.55
CA GLU A 97 -7.83 -9.64 -9.61
C GLU A 97 -7.61 -10.24 -8.21
N PHE A 98 -6.63 -9.74 -7.44
CA PHE A 98 -6.35 -10.19 -6.07
C PHE A 98 -7.58 -10.12 -5.15
N THR A 99 -8.43 -9.10 -5.32
CA THR A 99 -9.63 -8.90 -4.50
C THR A 99 -10.88 -9.58 -5.06
N GLY A 100 -10.78 -10.29 -6.19
CA GLY A 100 -11.92 -10.95 -6.84
C GLY A 100 -12.98 -9.97 -7.37
N ASN A 101 -12.60 -8.73 -7.68
CA ASN A 101 -13.50 -7.67 -8.17
C ASN A 101 -13.49 -7.59 -9.71
N GLU A 102 -13.32 -8.71 -10.40
CA GLU A 102 -13.38 -8.80 -11.88
C GLU A 102 -14.79 -8.59 -12.45
#